data_AF-A0A379GD73-F1
#
_entry.id   AF-A0A379GD73-F1
#
_cell.length_a   1.000
_cell.length_b   1.000
_cell.length_c   1.000
_cell.angle_alpha   90.00
_cell.angle_beta   90.00
_cell.angle_gamma   90.00
#
_symmetry.space_group_name_H-M   'P 1'
#
loop_
_entity.id
_entity.type
_entity.pdbx_description
1 polymer ?
#
loop_
_entity_poly.entity_id
_entity_poly.type
_entity_poly.pdbx_seq_one_letter_code
_entity_poly.pdbx_strand_id
1 'polypeptide(L)'
;MRVIWLEKWLKSYNGTLILISHDRDFLDPIVDKILHIEQEKIFEYSGNYSSFEMQRATKLAQQQALFENQQAKIAHLQSFIDRFKAKATKAKQAQSRVKMLERMERVAPAYSDNPFQFSFRPTRKLTKSASVYGKSQCRLR
;
A
#
# COMPACT_ATOMS: atom_id res chain seq x y z
N MET A 1 -25.19 -2.10 -19.14
CA MET A 1 -26.20 -3.16 -18.88
C MET A 1 -25.50 -4.26 -18.07
N ARG A 2 -25.24 -4.04 -16.77
CA ARG A 2 -24.56 -5.05 -15.93
C ARG A 2 -25.57 -6.08 -15.39
N VAL A 3 -25.04 -7.22 -14.96
CA VAL A 3 -25.76 -8.48 -14.70
C VAL A 3 -26.64 -8.42 -13.43
N ILE A 4 -27.73 -7.65 -13.49
CA ILE A 4 -28.69 -7.47 -12.36
C ILE A 4 -29.25 -8.81 -11.88
N TRP A 5 -29.42 -9.78 -12.79
CA TRP A 5 -29.88 -11.12 -12.45
C TRP A 5 -28.92 -11.85 -11.51
N LEU A 6 -27.60 -11.74 -11.75
CA LEU A 6 -26.58 -12.43 -10.95
C LEU A 6 -26.52 -11.85 -9.54
N GLU A 7 -26.56 -10.52 -9.41
CA GLU A 7 -26.59 -9.85 -8.11
C GLU A 7 -27.78 -10.35 -7.26
N LYS A 8 -28.97 -10.42 -7.85
CA LYS A 8 -30.17 -10.93 -7.17
C LYS A 8 -30.02 -12.40 -6.78
N TRP A 9 -29.46 -13.23 -7.66
CA TRP A 9 -29.24 -14.64 -7.39
C TRP A 9 -28.25 -14.85 -6.23
N LEU A 10 -27.14 -14.11 -6.23
CA LEU A 10 -26.12 -14.16 -5.17
C LEU A 10 -26.69 -13.70 -3.82
N LYS A 11 -27.52 -12.65 -3.80
CA LYS A 11 -28.22 -12.20 -2.59
C LYS A 11 -29.21 -13.23 -2.03
N SER A 12 -29.80 -14.06 -2.90
CA SER A 12 -30.74 -15.12 -2.49
C SER A 12 -30.06 -16.43 -2.06
N TYR A 13 -28.74 -16.51 -2.17
CA TYR A 13 -28.00 -17.73 -1.85
C TYR A 13 -27.90 -17.93 -0.33
N ASN A 14 -28.51 -19.00 0.18
CA ASN A 14 -28.58 -19.30 1.62
C ASN A 14 -27.31 -19.96 2.22
N GLY A 15 -26.15 -19.79 1.59
CA GLY A 15 -24.89 -20.36 2.06
C GLY A 15 -23.79 -19.32 2.20
N THR A 16 -22.62 -19.73 2.69
CA THR A 16 -21.44 -18.86 2.72
C THR A 16 -20.83 -18.77 1.33
N LEU A 17 -20.69 -17.55 0.82
CA LEU A 17 -20.03 -17.25 -0.45
C LEU A 17 -18.69 -16.55 -0.17
N ILE A 18 -17.64 -16.98 -0.86
CA ILE A 18 -16.38 -16.23 -0.96
C ILE A 18 -16.31 -15.66 -2.36
N LEU A 19 -16.22 -14.34 -2.46
CA LEU A 19 -16.22 -13.62 -3.73
C LEU A 19 -14.92 -12.83 -3.88
N ILE A 20 -14.29 -12.96 -5.05
CA ILE A 20 -13.09 -12.20 -5.43
C ILE A 20 -13.43 -11.44 -6.70
N SER A 21 -13.42 -10.11 -6.64
CA SER A 21 -13.66 -9.24 -7.77
C SER A 21 -12.85 -7.96 -7.64
N HIS A 22 -12.58 -7.32 -8.77
CA HIS A 22 -12.01 -5.98 -8.84
C HIS A 22 -13.07 -4.89 -9.11
N ASP A 23 -14.32 -5.28 -9.37
CA ASP A 23 -15.43 -4.35 -9.62
C ASP A 23 -16.10 -3.93 -8.30
N ARG A 24 -15.89 -2.67 -7.90
CA ARG A 24 -16.39 -2.10 -6.66
C ARG A 24 -17.91 -2.00 -6.64
N ASP A 25 -18.53 -1.61 -7.76
CA ASP A 25 -19.99 -1.43 -7.84
C ASP A 25 -20.72 -2.77 -7.73
N PHE A 26 -20.06 -3.86 -8.10
CA PHE A 26 -20.58 -5.22 -7.97
C PHE A 26 -20.43 -5.76 -6.54
N LEU A 27 -19.29 -5.52 -5.90
CA LEU A 27 -19.05 -5.98 -4.53
C LEU A 27 -19.94 -5.25 -3.52
N ASP A 28 -20.07 -3.92 -3.64
CA ASP A 28 -20.74 -3.08 -2.66
C ASP A 28 -22.15 -3.56 -2.26
N PRO A 29 -23.05 -3.93 -3.19
CA PRO A 29 -24.36 -4.43 -2.82
C PRO A 29 -24.41 -5.89 -2.36
N ILE A 30 -23.36 -6.70 -2.55
CA ILE A 30 -23.37 -8.16 -2.33
C ILE A 30 -22.64 -8.56 -1.05
N VAL A 31 -21.56 -7.86 -0.68
CA VAL A 31 -20.68 -8.29 0.42
C VAL A 31 -21.03 -7.57 1.73
N ASP A 32 -21.11 -8.34 2.81
CA ASP A 32 -21.32 -7.82 4.17
C ASP A 32 -20.02 -7.73 4.98
N LYS A 33 -18.97 -8.41 4.51
CA LYS A 33 -17.66 -8.49 5.15
C LYS A 33 -16.56 -8.53 4.10
N ILE A 34 -15.44 -7.89 4.39
CA ILE A 34 -14.26 -7.86 3.53
C ILE A 34 -13.05 -8.40 4.28
N LEU A 35 -12.41 -9.39 3.69
CA LEU A 35 -11.11 -9.89 4.12
C LEU A 35 -10.03 -9.20 3.29
N HIS A 36 -9.35 -8.23 3.91
CA HIS A 36 -8.25 -7.51 3.29
C HIS A 36 -6.93 -8.17 3.64
N ILE A 37 -6.14 -8.54 2.62
CA ILE A 37 -4.85 -9.18 2.81
C ILE A 37 -3.76 -8.14 2.59
N GLU A 38 -2.96 -7.87 3.62
CA GLU A 38 -1.87 -6.90 3.58
C GLU A 38 -0.72 -7.39 4.48
N GLN A 39 0.53 -7.25 4.03
CA GLN A 39 1.73 -7.58 4.84
C GLN A 39 1.68 -8.99 5.44
N GLU A 40 1.31 -9.99 4.63
CA GLU A 40 1.16 -11.40 5.03
C GLU A 40 0.12 -11.64 6.14
N LYS A 41 -0.76 -10.66 6.40
CA LYS A 41 -1.84 -10.75 7.39
C LYS A 41 -3.19 -10.53 6.74
N ILE A 42 -4.22 -11.10 7.37
CA ILE A 42 -5.62 -10.95 6.97
C ILE A 42 -6.31 -10.05 8.00
N PHE A 43 -6.97 -9.01 7.51
CA PHE A 43 -7.77 -8.07 8.30
C PHE A 43 -9.22 -8.19 7.88
N GLU A 44 -10.10 -8.43 8.84
CA GLU A 44 -11.54 -8.46 8.62
C GLU A 44 -12.13 -7.07 8.84
N TYR A 45 -12.96 -6.64 7.89
CA TYR A 45 -13.73 -5.40 7.94
C TYR A 45 -15.21 -5.73 7.78
N SER A 46 -16.04 -5.13 8.63
CA SER A 46 -17.50 -5.27 8.56
C SER A 46 -18.11 -4.17 7.69
N GLY A 47 -19.13 -4.53 6.92
CA GLY A 47 -19.84 -3.64 6.00
C GLY A 47 -19.48 -3.90 4.54
N ASN A 48 -20.06 -3.06 3.68
CA ASN A 48 -19.83 -3.09 2.23
C ASN A 48 -18.44 -2.56 1.84
N TYR A 49 -18.15 -2.62 0.53
CA TYR A 49 -16.89 -2.16 -0.04
C TYR A 49 -16.60 -0.68 0.25
N SER A 50 -17.59 0.19 0.13
CA SER A 50 -17.45 1.61 0.42
C SER A 50 -17.09 1.87 1.88
N SER A 51 -17.71 1.14 2.81
CA SER A 51 -17.41 1.21 4.24
C SER A 51 -15.98 0.75 4.54
N PHE A 52 -15.53 -0.32 3.88
CA PHE A 52 -14.15 -0.80 3.98
C PHE A 52 -13.13 0.27 3.55
N GLU A 53 -13.33 0.92 2.40
CA GLU A 53 -12.42 1.96 1.90
C GLU A 53 -12.31 3.13 2.91
N MET A 54 -13.43 3.57 3.48
CA MET A 54 -13.45 4.63 4.50
C MET A 54 -12.74 4.21 5.79
N GLN A 55 -12.98 2.99 6.26
CA GLN A 55 -12.30 2.43 7.44
C GLN A 55 -10.79 2.32 7.21
N ARG A 56 -10.37 1.84 6.04
CA ARG A 56 -8.95 1.74 5.65
C ARG A 56 -8.29 3.11 5.61
N ALA A 57 -8.91 4.09 4.93
CA ALA A 57 -8.39 5.46 4.85
C ALA A 57 -8.24 6.10 6.24
N THR A 58 -9.24 5.92 7.11
CA THR A 58 -9.21 6.42 8.49
C THR A 58 -8.07 5.79 9.30
N LYS A 59 -7.90 4.47 9.21
CA LYS A 59 -6.83 3.73 9.89
C LYS A 59 -5.45 4.18 9.44
N LEU A 60 -5.26 4.35 8.13
CA LEU A 60 -4.01 4.86 7.55
C LEU A 60 -3.71 6.30 8.04
N ALA A 61 -4.70 7.19 8.02
CA ALA A 61 -4.55 8.56 8.49
C ALA A 61 -4.18 8.62 9.99
N GLN A 62 -4.82 7.80 10.83
CA GLN A 62 -4.50 7.70 12.25
C GLN A 62 -3.07 7.20 12.47
N GLN A 63 -2.65 6.15 11.75
CA GLN A 63 -1.29 5.62 11.85
C GLN A 63 -0.26 6.67 11.42
N GLN A 64 -0.53 7.40 10.34
CA GLN A 64 0.35 8.47 9.86
C GLN A 64 0.47 9.60 10.91
N ALA A 65 -0.64 10.05 11.48
CA ALA A 65 -0.63 11.07 12.53
C ALA A 65 0.13 10.62 13.78
N LEU A 66 -0.02 9.35 14.19
CA LEU A 66 0.75 8.79 15.32
C LEU A 66 2.26 8.77 15.02
N PHE A 67 2.62 8.37 13.79
CA PHE A 67 4.01 8.37 13.34
C PHE A 67 4.62 9.78 13.35
N GLU A 68 3.94 10.77 12.77
CA GLU A 68 4.41 12.17 12.73
C GLU A 68 4.60 12.75 14.13
N ASN A 69 3.64 12.54 15.01
CA ASN A 69 3.73 12.97 16.41
C ASN A 69 4.90 12.32 17.14
N GLN A 70 5.19 11.04 16.85
CA GLN A 70 6.34 10.37 17.41
C GLN A 70 7.65 10.93 16.87
N GLN A 71 7.74 11.16 15.55
CA GLN A 71 8.93 11.74 14.92
C GLN A 71 9.23 13.13 15.46
N ALA A 72 8.22 13.98 15.64
CA ALA A 72 8.38 15.30 16.25
C ALA A 72 8.93 15.22 17.68
N LYS A 73 8.42 14.27 18.49
CA LYS A 73 8.93 14.02 19.85
C LYS A 73 10.38 13.54 19.83
N ILE A 74 10.72 12.61 18.94
CA ILE A 74 12.08 12.09 18.75
C ILE A 74 13.03 13.24 18.39
N ALA A 75 12.68 14.04 17.39
CA ALA A 75 13.48 15.18 16.95
C ALA A 75 13.70 16.20 18.08
N HIS A 76 12.65 16.50 18.86
CA HIS A 76 12.76 17.41 20.00
C HIS A 76 13.70 16.86 21.08
N LEU A 77 13.57 15.58 21.45
CA LEU A 77 14.45 14.92 22.42
C LEU A 77 15.90 14.89 21.93
N GLN A 78 16.11 14.55 20.67
CA GLN A 78 17.42 14.52 20.04
C GLN A 78 18.09 15.90 20.09
N SER A 79 17.37 16.96 19.72
CA SER A 79 17.89 18.33 19.78
C SER A 79 18.31 18.77 21.20
N PHE A 80 17.63 18.23 22.24
CA PHE A 80 17.99 18.52 23.63
C PHE A 80 19.25 17.75 24.03
N ILE A 81 19.35 16.48 23.65
CA ILE A 81 20.53 15.66 23.89
C ILE A 81 21.74 16.33 23.23
N ASP A 82 21.66 16.69 21.95
CA ASP A 82 22.76 17.27 21.20
C ASP A 82 23.25 18.59 21.79
N ARG A 83 22.33 19.47 22.22
CA ARG A 83 22.66 20.76 22.84
C ARG A 83 23.28 20.65 24.23
N PHE A 84 22.90 19.66 25.02
CA PHE A 84 23.24 19.58 26.44
C PHE A 84 24.15 18.40 26.82
N LYS A 85 24.51 17.53 25.87
CA LYS A 85 25.42 16.37 26.09
C LYS A 85 26.79 16.79 26.61
N ALA A 86 27.31 17.93 26.17
CA ALA A 86 28.64 18.43 26.57
C ALA A 86 28.64 19.26 27.86
N LYS A 87 27.47 19.61 28.43
CA LYS A 87 27.38 20.46 29.64
C LYS A 87 27.26 19.60 30.90
N ALA A 88 28.27 19.64 31.77
CA ALA A 88 28.33 18.85 33.01
C ALA A 88 27.10 19.05 33.92
N THR A 89 26.56 20.27 34.01
CA THR A 89 25.38 20.59 34.83
C THR A 89 24.07 19.95 34.34
N LYS A 90 23.99 19.59 33.05
CA LYS A 90 22.80 19.01 32.42
C LYS A 90 23.00 17.56 31.96
N ALA A 91 24.18 16.99 32.18
CA ALA A 91 24.54 15.65 31.75
C ALA A 91 23.57 14.56 32.26
N LYS A 92 23.16 14.61 33.53
CA LYS A 92 22.18 13.65 34.09
C LYS A 92 20.81 13.72 33.39
N GLN A 93 20.34 14.93 33.05
CA GLN A 93 19.09 15.11 32.31
C GLN A 93 19.21 14.61 30.87
N ALA A 94 20.32 14.90 30.19
CA ALA A 94 20.57 14.41 28.83
C ALA A 94 20.63 12.87 28.80
N GLN A 95 21.35 12.23 29.73
CA GLN A 95 21.42 10.78 29.85
C GLN A 95 20.06 10.12 30.12
N SER A 96 19.22 10.74 30.95
CA SER A 96 17.85 10.25 31.17
C SER A 96 17.05 10.24 29.86
N ARG A 97 17.17 11.29 29.05
CA ARG A 97 16.45 11.39 27.76
C ARG A 97 17.00 10.43 26.70
N VAL A 98 18.31 10.16 26.69
CA VAL A 98 18.91 9.11 25.86
C VAL A 98 18.28 7.75 26.17
N LYS A 99 18.22 7.38 27.45
CA LYS A 99 17.58 6.13 27.89
C LYS A 99 16.10 6.07 27.54
N MET A 100 15.39 7.20 27.60
CA MET A 100 13.98 7.27 27.16
C MET A 100 13.84 7.01 25.67
N LEU A 101 14.73 7.57 24.85
CA LEU A 101 14.72 7.39 23.39
C LEU A 101 15.04 5.93 23.00
N GLU A 102 15.98 5.29 23.69
CA GLU A 102 16.35 3.89 23.47
C GLU A 102 15.21 2.92 23.83
N ARG A 103 14.38 3.26 24.83
CA ARG A 103 13.24 2.44 25.25
C ARG A 103 11.98 2.67 24.43
N MET A 104 11.95 3.70 23.59
CA MET A 104 10.75 4.04 22.82
C MET A 104 10.59 3.08 21.64
N GLU A 105 9.47 2.37 21.59
CA GLU A 105 9.11 1.53 20.46
C GLU A 105 8.78 2.40 19.24
N ARG A 106 9.48 2.21 18.12
CA ARG A 106 9.28 3.01 16.91
C ARG A 106 8.04 2.53 16.17
N VAL A 107 7.10 3.42 15.94
CA VAL A 107 5.93 3.17 15.09
C VAL A 107 6.42 3.11 13.65
N ALA A 108 5.98 2.07 12.92
CA ALA A 108 6.26 1.95 11.50
C ALA A 108 5.43 2.98 10.72
N PRO A 109 5.99 3.57 9.64
CA PRO A 109 5.23 4.49 8.79
C PRO A 109 3.99 3.79 8.22
N ALA A 110 2.91 4.56 8.00
CA ALA A 110 1.75 4.06 7.29
C ALA A 110 2.16 3.82 5.83
N TYR A 111 2.41 2.57 5.45
CA TYR A 111 2.66 2.22 4.05
C TYR A 111 1.34 2.34 3.28
N SER A 112 1.21 3.33 2.41
CA SER A 112 0.25 3.26 1.31
C SER A 112 0.93 2.55 0.15
N ASP A 113 0.52 1.30 -0.11
CA ASP A 113 0.75 0.52 -1.33
C ASP A 113 1.99 0.94 -2.14
N ASN A 114 3.11 0.22 -1.95
CA ASN A 114 4.32 0.39 -2.74
C ASN A 114 3.93 0.34 -4.23
N PRO A 115 4.21 1.38 -5.04
CA PRO A 115 3.78 1.39 -6.43
C PRO A 115 4.37 0.17 -7.13
N PHE A 116 3.51 -0.72 -7.61
CA PHE A 116 3.90 -1.94 -8.30
C PHE A 116 4.78 -1.56 -9.50
N GLN A 117 6.10 -1.71 -9.33
CA GLN A 117 7.07 -1.31 -10.33
C GLN A 117 7.30 -2.49 -11.25
N PHE A 118 6.49 -2.57 -12.31
CA PHE A 118 6.66 -3.58 -13.35
C PHE A 118 7.45 -3.00 -14.51
N SER A 119 8.51 -3.69 -14.91
CA SER A 119 9.21 -3.41 -16.16
C SER A 119 9.00 -4.58 -17.11
N PHE A 120 8.62 -4.28 -18.35
CA PHE A 120 8.67 -5.28 -19.41
C PHE A 120 10.13 -5.56 -19.73
N ARG A 121 10.51 -6.84 -19.77
CA ARG A 121 11.82 -7.21 -20.34
C ARG A 121 11.85 -6.74 -21.79
N PRO A 122 12.95 -6.12 -22.27
CA PRO A 122 13.06 -5.75 -23.68
C PRO A 122 12.86 -7.00 -24.53
N THR A 123 11.98 -6.90 -25.53
CA THR A 123 11.68 -8.03 -26.41
C THR A 123 12.95 -8.41 -27.17
N ARG A 124 13.32 -9.70 -27.13
CA ARG A 124 14.37 -10.24 -28.00
C ARG A 124 13.87 -10.10 -29.42
N LYS A 125 14.41 -9.12 -30.18
CA LYS A 125 14.11 -8.99 -31.61
C LYS A 125 14.43 -10.35 -32.25
N LEU A 126 13.40 -11.04 -32.73
CA LEU A 126 13.56 -12.17 -33.63
C LEU A 126 14.22 -11.59 -34.89
N THR A 127 15.51 -11.88 -35.05
CA THR A 127 16.23 -11.59 -36.29
C THR A 127 15.51 -12.32 -37.41
N LYS A 128 14.73 -11.59 -38.21
CA LYS A 128 14.28 -12.09 -39.51
C LYS A 128 15.52 -12.15 -40.41
N SER A 129 16.23 -13.26 -40.37
CA SER A 129 17.16 -13.63 -41.44
C SER A 129 16.34 -14.04 -42.66
N ALA A 130 15.81 -13.05 -43.38
CA ALA A 130 15.39 -13.24 -44.77
C ALA A 130 16.61 -12.98 -45.65
N SER A 131 17.45 -14.01 -45.78
CA SER A 131 18.38 -14.11 -46.89
C SER A 131 17.62 -14.54 -48.13
N VAL A 132 17.92 -13.89 -49.25
CA VAL A 132 17.65 -14.27 -50.65
C VAL A 132 16.19 -14.20 -51.11
N TYR A 133 15.86 -13.22 -51.96
CA TYR A 133 15.54 -13.42 -53.40
C TYR A 133 15.08 -12.09 -54.03
N GLY A 134 15.61 -11.79 -55.23
CA GLY A 134 14.92 -10.94 -56.21
C GLY A 134 15.45 -9.52 -56.37
N LYS A 135 16.45 -9.37 -57.26
CA LYS A 135 16.67 -8.11 -57.99
C LYS A 135 15.37 -7.74 -58.71
N SER A 136 14.88 -6.52 -58.52
CA SER A 136 14.09 -5.82 -59.53
C SER A 136 14.39 -4.33 -59.43
N GLN A 137 15.26 -3.88 -60.33
CA GLN A 137 15.40 -2.48 -60.68
C GLN A 137 14.04 -1.98 -61.17
N CYS A 138 13.52 -0.91 -60.56
CA CYS A 138 12.49 -0.09 -61.20
C CYS A 138 13.09 1.30 -61.41
N ARG A 139 13.52 1.53 -62.64
CA ARG A 139 13.83 2.83 -63.23
C ARG A 139 12.57 3.30 -63.95
N LEU A 140 12.46 4.63 -64.13
CA LEU A 140 11.51 5.41 -64.97
C LEU A 140 10.33 5.94 -64.13
N ARG A 141 10.04 7.24 -64.10
CA ARG A 141 10.49 8.44 -64.84
C ARG A 141 10.26 9.66 -63.95
#